data_AF-A0A1S3VDE5-F1
#
_entry.id   AF-A0A1S3VDE5-F1
#
_cell.length_a   1.000
_cell.length_b   1.000
_cell.length_c   1.000
_cell.angle_alpha   90.00
_cell.angle_beta   90.00
_cell.angle_gamma   90.00
#
_symmetry.space_group_name_H-M   'P 1'
#
loop_
_entity.id
_entity.type
_entity.pdbx_description
1 polymer ?
#
loop_
_entity_poly.entity_id
_entity_poly.type
_entity_poly.pdbx_seq_one_letter_code
_entity_poly.pdbx_strand_id
1 'polypeptide(L)'
;MFYGAVVWDPWLIVAQIVCLQCLYYITLGLLLSILVGTRVSRMSLVYFFDYVAITTSTVTGWCVIASFLLSSVAGSIYMFYLIERSRKCLDFSATLYIVHLFICIVYGGWPSSITWWIVNGSGIAVMALLGERLCMKRELQEISLTRFRSNV
;
A
#
# COMPACT_ATOMS: atom_id res chain seq x y z
N MET A 1 12.86 -29.56 15.25
CA MET A 1 11.70 -29.71 14.35
C MET A 1 11.85 -28.66 13.26
N PHE A 2 12.44 -29.07 12.13
CA PHE A 2 12.67 -28.23 10.96
C PHE A 2 11.32 -27.76 10.42
N TYR A 3 11.19 -26.45 10.14
CA TYR A 3 10.06 -25.78 9.48
C TYR A 3 8.86 -26.69 9.24
N GLY A 4 7.90 -26.66 10.16
CA GLY A 4 6.56 -27.14 9.84
C GLY A 4 6.19 -26.52 8.51
N ALA A 5 5.91 -27.37 7.52
CA ALA A 5 5.45 -26.94 6.22
C ALA A 5 4.43 -25.82 6.46
N VAL A 6 4.72 -24.60 6.00
CA VAL A 6 3.68 -23.57 5.96
C VAL A 6 2.61 -24.20 5.08
N VAL A 7 1.56 -24.73 5.70
CA VAL A 7 0.44 -25.32 4.99
C VAL A 7 -0.05 -24.19 4.12
N TRP A 8 0.01 -24.40 2.82
CA TRP A 8 -0.39 -23.39 1.87
C TRP A 8 -1.89 -23.20 2.05
N ASP A 9 -2.26 -22.18 2.82
CA ASP A 9 -3.64 -21.80 3.09
C ASP A 9 -3.99 -20.62 2.18
N PRO A 10 -4.53 -20.87 0.97
CA PRO A 10 -4.85 -19.82 0.00
C PRO A 10 -5.85 -18.81 0.56
N TRP A 11 -6.73 -19.27 1.46
CA TRP A 11 -7.70 -18.42 2.13
C TRP A 11 -7.04 -17.34 2.98
N LEU A 12 -5.91 -17.65 3.64
CA LEU A 12 -5.16 -16.68 4.44
C LEU A 12 -4.57 -15.58 3.56
N ILE A 13 -4.00 -15.95 2.40
CA ILE A 13 -3.42 -15.01 1.44
C ILE A 13 -4.51 -14.08 0.90
N VAL A 14 -5.66 -14.64 0.50
CA VAL A 14 -6.79 -13.83 0.02
C VAL A 14 -7.29 -12.89 1.12
N ALA A 15 -7.44 -13.37 2.36
CA ALA A 15 -7.82 -12.55 3.50
C ALA A 15 -6.81 -11.42 3.78
N GLN A 16 -5.52 -11.69 3.66
CA GLN A 16 -4.46 -10.66 3.79
C GLN A 16 -4.55 -9.60 2.69
N ILE A 17 -4.78 -10.01 1.43
CA ILE A 17 -4.98 -9.06 0.31
C ILE A 17 -6.20 -8.19 0.58
N VAL A 18 -7.35 -8.79 0.91
CA VAL A 18 -8.60 -8.06 1.16
C VAL A 18 -8.45 -7.12 2.34
N CYS A 19 -7.84 -7.57 3.44
CA CYS A 19 -7.58 -6.75 4.61
C CYS A 19 -6.69 -5.54 4.28
N LEU A 20 -5.59 -5.77 3.55
CA LEU A 20 -4.68 -4.70 3.13
C LEU A 20 -5.37 -3.68 2.24
N GLN A 21 -6.23 -4.12 1.31
CA GLN A 21 -7.04 -3.25 0.45
C GLN A 21 -7.97 -2.37 1.29
N CYS A 22 -8.73 -2.97 2.22
CA CYS A 22 -9.65 -2.23 3.07
C CYS A 22 -8.92 -1.19 3.92
N LEU A 23 -7.82 -1.57 4.57
CA LEU A 23 -7.02 -0.66 5.38
C LEU A 23 -6.44 0.49 4.55
N TYR A 24 -5.94 0.19 3.36
CA TYR A 24 -5.41 1.22 2.46
C TYR A 24 -6.48 2.24 2.06
N TYR A 25 -7.67 1.79 1.62
CA TYR A 25 -8.74 2.70 1.21
C TYR A 25 -9.33 3.50 2.36
N ILE A 26 -9.42 2.91 3.56
CA ILE A 26 -9.82 3.65 4.78
C ILE A 26 -8.81 4.75 5.07
N THR A 27 -7.52 4.44 5.06
CA THR A 27 -6.46 5.42 5.34
C THR A 27 -6.39 6.50 4.28
N LEU A 28 -6.51 6.13 3.00
CA LEU A 28 -6.58 7.09 1.90
C LEU A 28 -7.78 8.01 2.07
N GLY A 29 -8.95 7.46 2.40
CA GLY A 29 -10.16 8.26 2.61
C GLY A 29 -10.08 9.20 3.80
N LEU A 30 -9.49 8.76 4.91
CA LEU A 30 -9.22 9.62 6.06
C LEU A 30 -8.26 10.76 5.69
N LEU A 31 -7.16 10.45 5.01
CA LEU A 31 -6.18 11.45 4.58
C LEU A 31 -6.78 12.43 3.57
N LEU A 32 -7.58 11.97 2.63
CA LEU A 32 -8.31 12.83 1.69
C LEU A 32 -9.33 13.70 2.44
N SER A 33 -10.07 13.15 3.40
CA SER A 33 -11.02 13.93 4.21
C SER A 33 -10.33 15.04 5.01
N ILE A 34 -9.14 14.80 5.54
CA ILE A 34 -8.38 15.78 6.31
C ILE A 34 -7.73 16.84 5.39
N LEU A 35 -7.04 16.40 4.33
CA LEU A 35 -6.23 17.30 3.49
C LEU A 35 -7.03 17.99 2.39
N VAL A 36 -8.00 17.30 1.79
CA VAL A 36 -8.83 17.80 0.68
C VAL A 36 -10.19 18.27 1.19
N GLY A 37 -10.79 17.57 2.16
CA GLY A 37 -12.10 17.93 2.72
C GLY A 37 -12.12 19.27 3.45
N THR A 38 -10.97 19.73 3.96
CA THR A 38 -10.82 21.08 4.53
C THR A 38 -10.77 22.19 3.48
N ARG A 39 -10.60 21.84 2.20
CA ARG A 39 -10.41 22.78 1.08
C ARG A 39 -11.58 22.80 0.11
N VAL A 40 -12.38 21.73 0.05
CA VAL A 40 -13.45 21.54 -0.94
C VAL A 40 -14.79 21.42 -0.22
N SER A 41 -15.82 22.08 -0.75
CA SER A 41 -17.17 22.10 -0.16
C SER A 41 -17.92 20.77 -0.26
N ARG A 42 -17.54 19.88 -1.19
CA ARG A 42 -18.13 18.56 -1.39
C ARG A 42 -17.05 17.53 -1.67
N MET A 43 -16.96 16.52 -0.80
CA MET A 43 -16.11 15.35 -1.03
C MET A 43 -16.81 14.40 -2.00
N SER A 44 -16.09 13.97 -3.04
CA SER A 44 -16.57 13.06 -4.07
C SER A 44 -15.54 11.97 -4.35
N LEU A 45 -16.00 10.84 -4.90
CA LEU A 45 -15.17 9.71 -5.33
C LEU A 45 -14.18 10.08 -6.45
N VAL A 46 -14.38 11.23 -7.09
CA VAL A 46 -13.44 11.81 -8.06
C VAL A 46 -12.02 11.92 -7.48
N TYR A 47 -11.88 12.32 -6.21
CA TYR A 47 -10.55 12.42 -5.59
C TYR A 47 -9.88 11.07 -5.30
N PHE A 48 -10.65 9.98 -5.32
CA PHE A 48 -10.15 8.62 -5.10
C PHE A 48 -9.76 7.95 -6.42
N PHE A 49 -10.61 8.02 -7.44
CA PHE A 49 -10.51 7.14 -8.60
C PHE A 49 -10.38 7.89 -9.94
N ASP A 50 -10.59 9.20 -9.97
CA ASP A 50 -10.39 9.96 -11.20
C ASP A 50 -8.93 10.38 -11.33
N TYR A 51 -8.31 10.03 -12.46
CA TYR A 51 -6.92 10.39 -12.74
C TYR A 51 -6.73 11.89 -12.91
N VAL A 52 -7.80 12.64 -13.24
CA VAL A 52 -7.76 14.11 -13.41
C VAL A 52 -7.55 14.81 -12.07
N ALA A 53 -7.97 14.21 -10.96
CA ALA A 53 -7.76 14.77 -9.62
C ALA A 53 -6.28 14.79 -9.22
N ILE A 54 -5.45 13.93 -9.82
CA ILE A 54 -4.01 13.86 -9.60
C ILE A 54 -3.31 14.82 -10.57
N THR A 55 -3.25 16.09 -10.18
CA THR A 55 -2.59 17.17 -10.94
C THR A 55 -1.60 17.95 -10.08
N THR A 56 -0.50 18.42 -10.68
CA THR A 56 0.50 19.27 -10.01
C THR A 56 0.21 20.76 -10.13
N SER A 57 -0.81 21.14 -10.90
CA SER A 57 -1.13 22.55 -11.15
C SER A 57 -1.94 23.20 -10.04
N THR A 58 -2.57 22.43 -9.16
CA THR A 58 -3.47 22.95 -8.11
C THR A 58 -3.06 22.47 -6.73
N VAL A 59 -3.27 23.31 -5.71
CA VAL A 59 -2.97 22.96 -4.32
C VAL A 59 -3.79 21.76 -3.84
N THR A 60 -5.03 21.62 -4.32
CA THR A 60 -5.87 20.45 -4.04
C THR A 60 -5.27 19.18 -4.65
N GLY A 61 -4.75 19.22 -5.87
CA GLY A 61 -4.04 18.10 -6.49
C GLY A 61 -2.77 17.72 -5.72
N TRP A 62 -2.00 18.68 -5.22
CA TRP A 62 -0.87 18.41 -4.31
C TRP A 62 -1.30 17.72 -3.02
N CYS A 63 -2.43 18.14 -2.44
CA CYS A 63 -3.00 17.46 -1.27
C CYS A 63 -3.41 16.02 -1.58
N VAL A 64 -4.01 15.76 -2.75
CA VAL A 64 -4.33 14.40 -3.21
C VAL A 64 -3.05 13.57 -3.34
N ILE A 65 -2.02 14.08 -4.03
CA ILE A 65 -0.72 13.40 -4.18
C ILE A 65 -0.11 13.07 -2.81
N ALA A 66 -0.12 14.03 -1.88
CA ALA A 66 0.36 13.82 -0.52
C ALA A 66 -0.43 12.72 0.21
N SER A 67 -1.76 12.69 0.08
CA SER A 67 -2.60 11.63 0.64
C SER A 67 -2.22 10.25 0.10
N PHE A 68 -1.98 10.12 -1.21
CA PHE A 68 -1.55 8.84 -1.81
C PHE A 68 -0.18 8.38 -1.31
N LEU A 69 0.79 9.28 -1.23
CA LEU A 69 2.14 8.95 -0.74
C LEU A 69 2.13 8.59 0.76
N LEU A 70 1.41 9.35 1.59
CA LEU A 70 1.24 9.04 3.02
C LEU A 70 0.50 7.71 3.23
N SER A 71 -0.51 7.42 2.41
CA SER A 71 -1.21 6.12 2.41
C SER A 71 -0.27 4.97 2.04
N SER A 72 0.69 5.20 1.15
CA SER A 72 1.71 4.21 0.76
C SER A 72 2.64 3.88 1.94
N VAL A 73 3.03 4.89 2.71
CA VAL A 73 3.83 4.71 3.93
C VAL A 73 3.03 3.95 4.98
N ALA A 74 1.77 4.33 5.24
CA ALA A 74 0.89 3.58 6.14
C ALA A 74 0.67 2.13 5.66
N GLY A 75 0.50 1.93 4.35
CA GLY A 75 0.42 0.61 3.71
C GLY A 75 1.63 -0.26 4.00
N SER A 76 2.84 0.31 3.98
CA SER A 76 4.06 -0.43 4.33
C SER A 76 4.07 -0.92 5.79
N ILE A 77 3.47 -0.14 6.71
CA ILE A 77 3.32 -0.53 8.12
C ILE A 77 2.29 -1.66 8.25
N TYR A 78 1.15 -1.57 7.56
CA TYR A 78 0.16 -2.65 7.56
C TYR A 78 0.74 -3.94 6.98
N MET A 79 1.49 -3.85 5.89
CA MET A 79 2.20 -5.00 5.31
C MET A 79 3.17 -5.62 6.31
N PHE A 80 3.93 -4.82 7.04
CA PHE A 80 4.84 -5.33 8.07
C PHE A 80 4.13 -6.13 9.18
N TYR A 81 2.89 -5.76 9.53
CA TYR A 81 2.10 -6.50 10.53
C TYR A 81 1.39 -7.72 9.95
N LEU A 82 0.90 -7.65 8.71
CA LEU A 82 0.13 -8.73 8.09
C LEU A 82 1.00 -9.80 7.43
N ILE A 83 2.17 -9.42 6.89
CA ILE A 83 3.04 -10.27 6.09
C ILE A 83 4.31 -10.56 6.90
N GLU A 84 4.54 -11.83 7.21
CA GLU A 84 5.74 -12.24 7.95
C GLU A 84 7.00 -12.30 7.07
N ARG A 85 6.83 -12.48 5.75
CA ARG A 85 7.93 -12.77 4.82
C ARG A 85 8.23 -11.64 3.87
N SER A 86 9.47 -11.14 3.91
CA SER A 86 9.95 -9.99 3.12
C SER A 86 9.77 -10.16 1.61
N ARG A 87 10.05 -11.35 1.08
CA ARG A 87 10.02 -11.66 -0.36
C ARG A 87 8.65 -11.52 -1.03
N LYS A 88 7.56 -11.44 -0.27
CA LYS A 88 6.20 -11.31 -0.78
C LYS A 88 5.71 -9.87 -0.84
N CYS A 89 6.45 -8.93 -0.25
CA CYS A 89 5.99 -7.55 -0.12
C CYS A 89 5.75 -6.87 -1.48
N LEU A 90 6.65 -7.06 -2.45
CA LEU A 90 6.47 -6.52 -3.79
C LEU A 90 5.17 -7.02 -4.45
N ASP A 91 4.89 -8.33 -4.36
CA ASP A 91 3.68 -8.92 -4.94
C ASP A 91 2.41 -8.30 -4.33
N PHE A 92 2.33 -8.17 -3.00
CA PHE A 92 1.18 -7.56 -2.32
C PHE A 92 1.02 -6.08 -2.69
N SER A 93 2.11 -5.31 -2.74
CA SER A 93 2.08 -3.91 -3.18
C SER A 93 1.61 -3.78 -4.63
N ALA A 94 2.16 -4.59 -5.54
CA ALA A 94 1.75 -4.60 -6.93
C ALA A 94 0.26 -4.95 -7.09
N THR A 95 -0.23 -6.00 -6.40
CA THR A 95 -1.66 -6.36 -6.46
C THR A 95 -2.55 -5.23 -5.97
N LEU A 96 -2.13 -4.47 -4.95
CA LEU A 96 -2.88 -3.32 -4.46
C LEU A 96 -3.10 -2.27 -5.55
N TYR A 97 -2.00 -1.84 -6.17
CA TYR A 97 -2.05 -0.80 -7.19
C TYR A 97 -2.62 -1.28 -8.53
N ILE A 98 -2.53 -2.57 -8.85
CA ILE A 98 -3.21 -3.16 -10.02
C ILE A 98 -4.73 -3.11 -9.83
N VAL A 99 -5.23 -3.48 -8.65
CA VAL A 99 -6.67 -3.34 -8.34
C VAL A 99 -7.09 -1.88 -8.39
N HIS A 100 -6.28 -0.97 -7.84
CA HIS A 100 -6.54 0.46 -7.93
C HIS A 100 -6.62 0.95 -9.38
N LEU A 101 -5.67 0.56 -10.23
CA LEU A 101 -5.68 0.86 -11.67
C LEU A 101 -6.97 0.37 -12.34
N PHE A 102 -7.39 -0.86 -12.05
CA PHE A 102 -8.63 -1.42 -12.60
C PHE A 102 -9.85 -0.60 -12.19
N ILE A 103 -9.94 -0.19 -10.92
CA ILE A 103 -11.04 0.67 -10.44
C ILE A 103 -11.00 2.04 -11.12
N CYS A 104 -9.82 2.65 -11.29
CA CYS A 104 -9.68 3.92 -12.01
C CYS A 104 -10.11 3.80 -13.47
N ILE A 105 -9.78 2.69 -14.15
CA ILE A 105 -10.22 2.42 -15.53
C ILE A 105 -11.74 2.33 -15.61
N VAL A 106 -12.38 1.64 -14.67
CA VAL A 106 -13.85 1.51 -14.63
C VAL A 106 -14.53 2.84 -14.31
N TYR A 107 -13.94 3.66 -13.44
CA TYR A 107 -14.53 4.92 -12.98
C TYR A 107 -14.34 6.08 -13.95
N GLY A 108 -13.10 6.32 -14.40
CA GLY A 108 -12.71 7.49 -15.20
C GLY A 108 -12.11 7.16 -16.57
N GLY A 109 -11.97 5.87 -16.92
CA GLY A 109 -11.30 5.43 -18.14
C GLY A 109 -9.78 5.31 -17.98
N TRP A 110 -9.09 5.10 -19.11
CA TRP A 110 -7.65 4.86 -19.10
C TRP A 110 -6.85 6.07 -18.60
N PRO A 111 -5.99 5.93 -17.56
CA PRO A 111 -5.17 7.04 -17.05
C PRO A 111 -4.13 7.49 -18.09
N SER A 112 -4.43 8.56 -18.81
CA SER A 112 -3.51 9.16 -19.79
C SER A 112 -2.48 10.12 -19.17
N SER A 113 -2.67 10.47 -17.89
CA SER A 113 -1.78 11.39 -17.17
C SER A 113 -0.49 10.70 -16.72
N ILE A 114 0.66 11.22 -17.15
CA ILE A 114 2.00 10.74 -16.71
C ILE A 114 2.15 10.94 -15.19
N THR A 115 1.62 12.03 -14.62
CA THR A 115 1.66 12.30 -13.19
C THR A 115 1.00 11.18 -12.39
N TRP A 116 -0.12 10.65 -12.89
CA TRP A 116 -0.81 9.53 -12.26
C TRP A 116 0.09 8.29 -12.17
N TRP A 117 0.79 7.96 -13.26
CA TRP A 117 1.72 6.83 -13.30
C TRP A 117 2.92 7.02 -12.37
N ILE A 118 3.47 8.23 -12.29
CA ILE A 118 4.59 8.55 -11.38
C ILE A 118 4.14 8.41 -9.92
N VAL A 119 2.96 8.92 -9.56
CA VAL A 119 2.46 8.89 -8.18
C VAL A 119 2.13 7.45 -7.76
N ASN A 120 1.46 6.68 -8.61
CA ASN A 120 1.16 5.28 -8.30
C ASN A 120 2.42 4.41 -8.32
N GLY A 121 3.32 4.60 -9.29
CA GLY A 121 4.60 3.89 -9.36
C GLY A 121 5.50 4.20 -8.16
N SER A 122 5.57 5.46 -7.73
CA SER A 122 6.29 5.84 -6.50
C SER A 122 5.61 5.27 -5.25
N GLY A 123 4.28 5.20 -5.21
CA GLY A 123 3.52 4.53 -4.17
C GLY A 123 3.87 3.04 -4.05
N ILE A 124 3.87 2.30 -5.17
CA ILE A 124 4.31 0.89 -5.22
C ILE A 124 5.72 0.75 -4.68
N ALA A 125 6.65 1.58 -5.16
CA ALA A 125 8.05 1.53 -4.75
C ALA A 125 8.24 1.84 -3.26
N VAL A 126 7.61 2.90 -2.74
CA VAL A 126 7.67 3.28 -1.34
C VAL A 126 7.11 2.16 -0.46
N MET A 127 5.92 1.67 -0.80
CA MET A 127 5.25 0.63 -0.03
C MET A 127 6.03 -0.69 -0.04
N ALA A 128 6.56 -1.11 -1.19
CA ALA A 128 7.37 -2.32 -1.35
C ALA A 128 8.72 -2.19 -0.62
N LEU A 129 9.50 -1.14 -0.89
CA LEU A 129 10.84 -0.97 -0.32
C LEU A 129 10.77 -0.79 1.20
N LEU A 130 9.84 0.01 1.72
CA LEU A 130 9.69 0.16 3.18
C LEU A 130 9.20 -1.13 3.81
N GLY A 131 8.23 -1.81 3.21
CA GLY A 131 7.73 -3.10 3.68
C GLY A 131 8.83 -4.15 3.74
N GLU A 132 9.61 -4.28 2.66
CA GLU A 132 10.76 -5.19 2.59
C GLU A 132 11.82 -4.86 3.64
N ARG A 133 12.18 -3.58 3.82
CA ARG A 133 13.19 -3.16 4.81
C ARG A 133 12.74 -3.47 6.24
N LEU A 134 11.47 -3.25 6.56
CA LEU A 134 10.91 -3.56 7.89
C LEU A 134 10.84 -5.07 8.11
N CYS A 135 10.34 -5.84 7.14
CA CYS A 135 10.25 -7.30 7.25
C CYS A 135 11.64 -7.95 7.31
N MET A 136 12.60 -7.50 6.50
CA MET A 136 13.96 -8.03 6.51
C MET A 136 14.67 -7.79 7.86
N LYS A 137 14.44 -6.63 8.50
CA LYS A 137 14.96 -6.37 9.85
C LYS A 137 14.42 -7.38 10.87
N ARG A 138 13.14 -7.74 10.77
CA ARG A 138 12.49 -8.73 11.63
C ARG A 138 13.04 -10.14 11.40
N GLU A 139 13.12 -10.57 10.15
CA GLU A 139 13.69 -11.88 9.76
C GLU A 139 15.14 -12.05 10.27
N LEU A 140 15.96 -11.00 10.20
CA LEU A 140 17.34 -11.03 10.69
C LEU A 140 17.42 -11.14 12.23
N GLN A 141 16.49 -10.52 12.96
CA GLN A 141 16.44 -10.60 14.43
C GLN A 141 16.02 -11.99 14.92
N GLU A 142 15.09 -12.66 14.24
CA GLU A 142 14.66 -14.01 14.63
C GLU A 142 15.78 -15.04 14.47
N ILE A 143 16.62 -14.91 13.43
CA ILE A 143 17.77 -15.78 13.20
C ILE A 143 18.82 -15.64 14.31
N SER A 144 19.13 -14.41 14.75
CA SER A 144 20.13 -14.18 15.79
C SER A 144 19.69 -14.75 17.16
N LEU A 145 18.41 -14.58 17.51
CA LEU A 145 17.83 -15.17 18.73
C LEU A 145 17.84 -16.69 18.70
N THR A 146 17.49 -17.29 17.56
CA THR A 146 17.51 -18.74 17.39
C THR A 146 18.92 -19.31 17.53
N ARG A 147 19.92 -18.64 16.94
CA ARG A 147 21.34 -19.01 17.09
C ARG A 147 21.85 -18.89 18.52
N PHE A 148 21.41 -17.89 19.28
CA PHE A 148 21.78 -17.76 20.69
C PHE A 148 21.21 -18.92 21.51
N ARG A 149 19.93 -19.28 21.31
CA ARG A 149 19.29 -20.41 22.01
C ARG A 149 19.89 -21.78 21.65
N SER A 150 20.48 -21.94 20.46
CA SER A 150 21.13 -23.21 20.09
C SER A 150 22.53 -23.39 20.68
N ASN A 151 23.16 -22.31 21.14
CA ASN A 151 24.51 -22.34 21.71
C ASN A 151 24.52 -22.45 23.25
N VAL A 152 23.34 -22.40 23.88
CA VAL A 152 23.11 -22.60 25.33
C VAL A 152 22.54 -24.00 25.53
#